data_AF-A0A944Y067-F1
#
_entry.id   AF-A0A944Y067-F1
#
_cell.length_a   1.000
_cell.length_b   1.000
_cell.length_c   1.000
_cell.angle_alpha   90.00
_cell.angle_beta   90.00
_cell.angle_gamma   90.00
#
_symmetry.space_group_name_H-M   'P 1'
#
loop_
_entity.id
_entity.type
_entity.pdbx_description
1 polymer ?
#
loop_
_entity_poly.entity_id
_entity_poly.type
_entity_poly.pdbx_seq_one_letter_code
_entity_poly.pdbx_strand_id
1 'polypeptide(L)'
;MFFDQIKDIDGNIKDLRDHLKNIGVAVDDHFDQLDDIAAHIIALEALMVQLVRKLDLDTDAAKVWIRENTETSTGKDGGSEKAPMVIDQMMQN
;
A
#
# COMPACT_ATOMS: atom_id res chain seq x y z
N MET A 1 27.95 -40.68 -11.64
CA MET A 1 28.42 -39.50 -10.88
C MET A 1 28.34 -38.21 -11.69
N PHE A 2 29.13 -38.01 -12.75
CA PHE A 2 29.10 -36.74 -13.51
C PHE A 2 27.76 -36.50 -14.27
N PHE A 3 27.20 -37.53 -14.89
CA PHE A 3 25.90 -37.44 -15.58
C PHE A 3 24.71 -37.27 -14.62
N ASP A 4 24.81 -37.82 -13.41
CA ASP A 4 23.79 -37.65 -12.38
C ASP A 4 23.75 -36.20 -11.89
N GLN A 5 24.93 -35.59 -11.67
CA GLN A 5 25.04 -34.17 -11.34
C GLN A 5 24.49 -33.25 -12.43
N ILE A 6 24.74 -33.57 -13.72
CA ILE A 6 24.16 -32.81 -14.84
C ILE A 6 22.63 -32.93 -14.83
N LYS A 7 22.09 -34.11 -14.54
CA LYS A 7 20.64 -34.35 -14.45
C LYS A 7 20.01 -33.60 -13.26
N ASP A 8 20.70 -33.56 -12.12
CA ASP A 8 20.25 -32.82 -10.94
C ASP A 8 20.26 -31.31 -11.20
N ILE A 9 21.30 -30.80 -11.88
CA ILE A 9 21.38 -29.39 -12.29
C ILE A 9 20.27 -29.04 -13.29
N ASP A 10 20.00 -29.90 -14.27
CA ASP A 10 18.90 -29.71 -15.23
C ASP A 10 17.53 -29.69 -14.53
N GLY A 11 17.33 -30.56 -13.53
CA GLY A 11 16.15 -30.53 -12.67
C GLY A 11 16.00 -29.20 -11.92
N ASN A 12 17.05 -28.77 -11.23
CA ASN A 12 17.05 -27.51 -10.48
C ASN A 12 16.80 -26.28 -11.38
N ILE A 13 17.33 -26.28 -12.61
CA ILE A 13 17.10 -25.19 -13.58
C ILE A 13 15.64 -25.17 -14.04
N LYS A 14 15.02 -26.33 -14.25
CA LYS A 14 13.59 -26.44 -14.61
C LYS A 14 12.71 -25.93 -13.47
N ASP A 15 13.01 -26.32 -12.24
CA ASP A 15 12.27 -25.87 -11.06
C ASP A 15 12.41 -24.36 -10.87
N LEU A 16 13.62 -23.81 -11.02
CA LEU A 16 13.86 -22.36 -10.95
C LEU A 16 13.07 -21.61 -12.02
N ARG A 17 13.05 -22.13 -13.25
CA ARG A 17 12.27 -21.54 -14.34
C ARG A 17 10.77 -21.52 -14.00
N ASP A 18 10.26 -22.60 -13.43
CA ASP A 18 8.84 -22.71 -13.11
C ASP A 18 8.47 -21.81 -11.91
N HIS A 19 9.36 -21.68 -10.91
CA HIS A 19 9.22 -20.66 -9.86
C HIS A 19 9.21 -19.24 -10.41
N LEU A 20 10.11 -18.90 -11.35
CA LEU A 20 10.14 -17.58 -11.97
C LEU A 20 8.86 -17.26 -12.74
N LYS A 21 8.26 -18.25 -13.43
CA LYS A 21 6.96 -18.08 -14.09
C LYS A 21 5.85 -17.83 -13.08
N ASN A 22 5.80 -18.59 -11.99
CA ASN A 22 4.79 -18.40 -10.95
C ASN A 22 4.91 -17.04 -10.27
N ILE A 23 6.15 -16.55 -10.07
CA ILE A 23 6.39 -15.18 -9.58
C ILE A 23 5.86 -14.15 -10.58
N GLY A 24 6.08 -14.35 -11.89
CA GLY A 24 5.54 -13.48 -12.93
C GLY A 24 4.02 -13.35 -12.85
N VAL A 25 3.31 -14.50 -12.78
CA VAL A 25 1.84 -14.52 -12.65
C VAL A 25 1.38 -13.83 -11.35
N ALA A 26 2.04 -14.11 -10.23
CA ALA A 26 1.70 -13.49 -8.95
C ALA A 26 1.92 -11.97 -8.96
N VAL A 27 2.92 -11.48 -9.68
CA VAL A 27 3.17 -10.05 -9.85
C VAL A 27 2.06 -9.40 -10.68
N ASP A 28 1.59 -10.05 -11.75
CA ASP A 28 0.46 -9.57 -12.54
C ASP A 28 -0.82 -9.50 -11.68
N ASP A 29 -1.12 -10.53 -10.88
CA ASP A 29 -2.24 -10.53 -9.94
C ASP A 29 -2.12 -9.38 -8.90
N HIS A 30 -0.91 -9.07 -8.46
CA HIS A 30 -0.66 -7.94 -7.55
C HIS A 30 -0.89 -6.59 -8.23
N PHE A 31 -0.63 -6.46 -9.54
CA PHE A 31 -0.96 -5.23 -10.26
C PHE A 31 -2.46 -4.99 -10.33
N ASP A 32 -3.25 -6.04 -10.59
CA ASP A 32 -4.71 -5.94 -10.59
C ASP A 32 -5.23 -5.57 -9.19
N GLN A 33 -4.68 -6.16 -8.13
CA GLN A 33 -5.02 -5.79 -6.76
C GLN A 33 -4.66 -4.34 -6.43
N LEU A 34 -3.53 -3.83 -6.94
CA LEU A 34 -3.15 -2.43 -6.74
C LEU A 34 -4.09 -1.48 -7.48
N ASP A 35 -4.57 -1.85 -8.68
CA ASP A 35 -5.57 -1.08 -9.42
C ASP A 35 -6.91 -1.05 -8.66
N ASP A 36 -7.37 -2.18 -8.13
CA ASP A 36 -8.54 -2.26 -7.27
C ASP A 36 -8.39 -1.37 -6.02
N ILE A 37 -7.24 -1.41 -5.34
CA ILE A 37 -6.97 -0.56 -4.18
C ILE A 37 -7.01 0.92 -4.56
N ALA A 38 -6.41 1.29 -5.70
CA ALA A 38 -6.45 2.66 -6.20
C ALA A 38 -7.88 3.13 -6.46
N ALA A 39 -8.72 2.29 -7.08
CA ALA A 39 -10.13 2.59 -7.31
C ALA A 39 -10.90 2.81 -5.99
N HIS A 40 -10.67 1.97 -4.97
CA HIS A 40 -11.28 2.14 -3.65
C HIS A 40 -10.83 3.44 -2.96
N ILE A 41 -9.54 3.80 -3.05
CA ILE A 41 -9.02 5.05 -2.49
C ILE A 41 -9.69 6.26 -3.14
N ILE A 42 -9.81 6.26 -4.48
CA ILE A 42 -10.48 7.34 -5.22
C ILE A 42 -11.96 7.45 -4.83
N ALA A 43 -12.65 6.32 -4.67
CA ALA A 43 -14.05 6.31 -4.23
C ALA A 43 -14.20 6.88 -2.81
N LEU A 44 -13.31 6.50 -1.88
CA LEU A 44 -13.28 7.06 -0.53
C LEU A 44 -12.99 8.56 -0.54
N GLU A 45 -12.04 9.01 -1.34
CA GLU A 45 -11.72 10.43 -1.50
C GLU A 45 -12.94 11.22 -1.99
N ALA A 46 -13.63 10.72 -3.02
CA ALA A 46 -14.84 11.37 -3.54
C ALA A 46 -15.93 11.49 -2.47
N LEU A 47 -16.16 10.45 -1.66
CA LEU A 47 -17.11 10.49 -0.56
C LEU A 47 -16.67 11.49 0.52
N MET A 48 -15.40 11.47 0.91
CA MET A 48 -14.85 12.38 1.92
C MET A 48 -14.95 13.83 1.50
N VAL A 49 -14.64 14.18 0.24
CA VAL A 49 -14.82 15.54 -0.30
C VAL A 49 -16.29 15.99 -0.20
N GLN A 50 -17.24 15.11 -0.50
CA GLN A 50 -18.67 15.44 -0.37
C GLN A 50 -19.10 15.66 1.09
N LEU A 51 -18.47 14.97 2.05
CA LEU A 51 -18.72 15.15 3.47
C LEU A 51 -18.08 16.44 4.00
N VAL A 52 -16.81 16.69 3.69
CA VAL A 52 -16.06 17.90 4.03
C VAL A 52 -16.80 19.15 3.56
N ARG A 53 -17.39 19.13 2.36
CA ARG A 53 -18.17 20.27 1.84
C ARG A 53 -19.46 20.58 2.61
N LYS A 54 -19.98 19.63 3.38
CA LYS A 54 -21.26 19.74 4.09
C LYS A 54 -21.11 19.90 5.59
N LEU A 55 -19.93 19.60 6.12
CA LEU A 55 -19.64 19.58 7.55
C LEU A 55 -18.56 20.59 7.86
N ASP A 56 -18.74 21.32 8.95
CA ASP A 56 -17.66 22.14 9.50
C ASP A 56 -16.67 21.19 10.20
N LEU A 57 -15.46 21.10 9.66
CA LEU A 57 -14.44 20.17 10.14
C LEU A 57 -13.38 20.93 10.95
N ASP A 58 -13.17 20.48 12.18
CA ASP A 58 -12.05 20.93 13.00
C ASP A 58 -10.75 20.23 12.57
N THR A 59 -9.99 20.93 11.73
CA THR A 59 -8.72 20.43 11.18
C THR A 59 -7.65 20.25 12.25
N ASP A 60 -7.70 21.03 13.33
CA ASP A 60 -6.71 20.95 14.40
C ASP A 60 -6.98 19.72 15.27
N ALA A 61 -8.25 19.46 15.59
CA ALA A 61 -8.64 18.22 16.26
C ALA A 61 -8.26 16.97 15.45
N ALA A 62 -8.40 17.01 14.12
CA ALA A 62 -8.00 15.90 13.26
C ALA A 62 -6.47 15.65 13.28
N LYS A 63 -5.66 16.71 13.32
CA LYS A 63 -4.19 16.60 13.44
C LYS A 63 -3.76 16.06 14.80
N VAL A 64 -4.42 16.49 15.88
CA VAL A 64 -4.19 15.95 17.23
C VAL A 64 -4.53 14.47 17.27
N TRP A 65 -5.68 14.08 16.72
CA TRP A 65 -6.09 12.69 16.64
C TRP A 65 -5.06 11.84 15.90
N ILE A 66 -4.54 12.31 14.76
CA ILE A 66 -3.50 11.60 14.00
C ILE A 66 -2.28 11.34 14.88
N ARG A 67 -1.77 12.37 15.55
CA ARG A 67 -0.60 12.24 16.42
C ARG A 67 -0.83 11.15 17.47
N GLU A 68 -1.91 11.26 18.23
CA GLU A 68 -2.24 10.35 19.34
C GLU A 68 -2.46 8.90 18.89
N ASN A 69 -3.02 8.70 17.70
CA ASN A 69 -3.42 7.36 17.24
C ASN A 69 -2.41 6.71 16.29
N THR A 70 -1.40 7.44 15.81
CA THR A 70 -0.41 6.89 14.87
C THR A 70 0.97 6.67 15.50
N GLU A 71 1.28 7.22 16.66
CA GLU A 71 2.55 7.03 17.38
C GLU A 71 2.97 5.55 17.51
N THR A 72 2.04 4.68 17.93
CA THR A 72 2.33 3.24 18.06
C THR A 72 2.58 2.57 16.71
N SER A 73 1.79 2.94 15.69
CA SER A 73 1.86 2.34 14.35
C SER A 73 3.09 2.77 13.55
N THR A 74 3.56 4.00 13.76
CA THR A 74 4.73 4.54 13.05
C THR A 74 6.03 4.32 13.81
N GLY A 75 5.96 3.99 15.10
CA GLY A 75 7.13 3.85 15.97
C GLY A 75 7.90 5.16 16.18
N LYS A 76 7.25 6.30 15.95
CA LYS A 76 7.83 7.65 16.05
C LYS A 76 7.05 8.48 17.04
N ASP A 77 7.76 9.19 17.92
CA ASP A 77 7.18 10.20 18.81
C ASP A 77 6.54 11.31 17.97
N GLY A 78 5.27 11.63 18.23
CA GLY A 78 4.47 12.52 17.40
C GLY A 78 3.72 11.87 16.22
N GLY A 79 3.87 10.56 15.97
CA GLY A 79 3.06 9.82 15.00
C GLY A 79 3.48 10.05 13.54
N SER A 80 2.49 10.11 12.65
CA SER A 80 2.69 10.36 11.22
C SER A 80 2.89 11.85 10.97
N GLU A 81 4.09 12.25 10.55
CA GLU A 81 4.39 13.65 10.18
C GLU A 81 3.73 14.10 8.87
N LYS A 82 3.50 13.15 7.95
CA LYS A 82 2.94 13.45 6.61
C LYS A 82 1.43 13.60 6.62
N ALA A 83 0.73 12.84 7.47
CA ALA A 83 -0.74 12.84 7.49
C ALA A 83 -1.34 14.22 7.84
N PRO A 84 -0.81 15.01 8.79
CA PRO A 84 -1.24 16.39 9.02
C PRO A 84 -1.09 17.30 7.80
N MET A 85 -0.01 17.13 7.02
CA MET A 85 0.22 17.91 5.78
C MET A 85 -0.83 17.58 4.71
N VAL A 86 -1.25 16.32 4.64
CA VAL A 86 -2.29 15.87 3.70
C VAL A 86 -3.66 16.44 4.08
N ILE A 87 -3.98 16.56 5.37
CA ILE A 87 -5.21 17.27 5.82
C ILE A 87 -5.22 18.70 5.29
N ASP A 88 -4.12 19.43 5.43
CA ASP A 88 -4.04 20.83 4.98
C ASP A 88 -4.25 20.94 3.45
N GLN A 89 -3.74 19.99 2.68
CA GLN A 89 -3.97 19.94 1.23
C GLN A 89 -5.43 19.63 0.89
N MET A 90 -6.08 18.72 1.62
CA MET A 90 -7.48 18.36 1.39
C MET A 90 -8.45 19.50 1.68
N MET A 91 -8.13 20.39 2.63
CA MET A 91 -8.96 21.52 3.01
C MET A 91 -8.76 22.76 2.14
N GLN A 92 -7.75 22.76 1.26
CA GLN A 92 -7.48 23.85 0.31
C GLN A 92 -8.21 23.67 -1.04
N ASN A 93 -8.93 22.56 -1.23
CA ASN A 93 -9.69 22.20 -2.45
C ASN A 93 -11.20 22.45 -2.32
#